data_AF-A0A832TV73-F1
#
_entry.id   AF-A0A832TV73-F1
#
_cell.length_a   1.000
_cell.length_b   1.000
_cell.length_c   1.000
_cell.angle_alpha   90.00
_cell.angle_beta   90.00
_cell.angle_gamma   90.00
#
_symmetry.space_group_name_H-M   'P 1'
#
loop_
_entity.id
_entity.type
_entity.pdbx_description
1 polymer ?
#
loop_
_entity_poly.entity_id
_entity_poly.type
_entity_poly.pdbx_seq_one_letter_code
_entity_poly.pdbx_strand_id
1 'polypeptide(L)' 'LTLKVAALVRLADALDYSRMESKLGKVTFGEQSIRFEINGSGSAIDAERMREKGDLWNLLHKMKLDFVPEIKR' A
#
# COMPACT_ATOMS: atom_id res chain seq x y z
N LEU A 1 -6.17 4.08 19.36
CA LEU A 1 -6.27 5.09 18.28
C LEU A 1 -4.91 5.34 17.64
N THR A 2 -3.89 5.69 18.42
CA THR A 2 -2.52 6.02 17.97
C THR A 2 -1.92 5.04 16.97
N LEU A 3 -1.96 3.73 17.23
CA LEU A 3 -1.36 2.73 16.33
C LEU A 3 -2.06 2.60 14.97
N LYS A 4 -3.38 2.82 14.92
CA LYS A 4 -4.12 2.81 13.65
C LYS A 4 -3.73 4.00 12.79
N VAL A 5 -3.61 5.18 13.41
CA VAL A 5 -3.12 6.40 12.74
C VAL A 5 -1.68 6.20 12.29
N ALA A 6 -0.81 5.65 13.14
CA ALA A 6 0.58 5.37 12.78
C ALA A 6 0.71 4.40 11.60
N ALA A 7 -0.13 3.37 11.52
CA ALA A 7 -0.16 2.45 10.38
C ALA A 7 -0.53 3.18 9.07
N LEU A 8 -1.55 4.04 9.11
CA LEU A 8 -1.97 4.83 7.94
C LEU A 8 -0.90 5.84 7.52
N VAL A 9 -0.28 6.54 8.48
CA VAL A 9 0.81 7.50 8.19
C VAL A 9 2.02 6.79 7.58
N ARG A 10 2.40 5.60 8.08
CA ARG A 10 3.48 4.79 7.50
C ARG A 10 3.19 4.42 6.04
N LEU A 11 1.95 4.03 5.73
CA LEU A 11 1.54 3.69 4.37
C LEU A 11 1.54 4.92 3.45
N ALA A 12 1.02 6.06 3.92
CA ALA A 12 1.03 7.32 3.18
C ALA A 12 2.46 7.78 2.86
N ASP A 13 3.35 7.71 3.85
CA ASP A 13 4.77 8.01 3.69
C ASP A 13 5.44 7.09 2.66
N ALA A 14 5.13 5.79 2.62
CA ALA A 14 5.65 4.90 1.57
C ALA A 14 5.17 5.27 0.15
N LEU A 15 3.94 5.74 -0.01
CA LEU A 15 3.39 6.09 -1.32
C LEU A 15 3.97 7.42 -1.85
N ASP A 16 4.19 8.40 -0.97
CA ASP A 16 4.63 9.75 -1.36
C ASP A 16 6.17 9.92 -1.38
N TYR A 17 6.91 8.95 -0.84
CA TYR A 17 8.37 9.04 -0.68
C TYR A 17 9.13 9.31 -1.99
N SER A 18 8.69 8.73 -3.10
CA SER A 18 9.44 8.76 -4.36
C SER A 18 9.33 10.09 -5.11
N ARG A 19 8.33 10.94 -4.80
CA ARG A 19 7.90 12.06 -5.68
C ARG A 19 7.66 11.64 -7.14
N MET A 20 7.45 10.34 -7.40
CA MET A 20 7.29 9.77 -8.75
C MET A 20 5.82 9.72 -9.20
N GLU A 21 4.98 10.57 -8.61
CA GLU A 21 3.54 10.66 -8.87
C GLU A 21 2.80 9.31 -8.82
N SER A 22 3.22 8.42 -7.92
CA SER A 22 2.52 7.16 -7.70
C SER A 22 1.13 7.42 -7.13
N LYS A 23 0.12 6.72 -7.65
CA LYS A 23 -1.28 6.87 -7.23
C LYS A 23 -1.90 5.51 -6.96
N LEU A 24 -2.88 5.48 -6.05
CA LEU A 24 -3.71 4.29 -5.87
C LEU A 24 -4.56 4.08 -7.13
N GLY A 25 -4.49 2.88 -7.68
CA GLY A 25 -5.29 2.40 -8.79
C GLY A 25 -6.46 1.54 -8.31
N LYS A 26 -6.69 0.42 -9.00
CA LYS A 26 -7.78 -0.50 -8.69
C LYS A 26 -7.61 -1.12 -7.30
N VAL A 27 -8.73 -1.27 -6.60
CA VAL A 27 -8.80 -1.97 -5.31
C VAL A 27 -9.60 -3.26 -5.49
N THR A 28 -9.08 -4.37 -4.99
CA THR A 28 -9.76 -5.67 -4.99
C THR A 28 -9.84 -6.20 -3.56
N PHE A 29 -11.05 -6.53 -3.11
CA PHE A 29 -11.31 -7.05 -1.78
C PHE A 29 -11.37 -8.59 -1.80
N GLY A 30 -10.58 -9.23 -0.94
CA GLY A 30 -10.69 -10.65 -0.62
C GLY A 30 -11.06 -10.84 0.86
N GLU A 31 -11.18 -12.09 1.30
CA GLU A 31 -11.64 -12.41 2.67
C GLU A 31 -10.71 -11.89 3.78
N GLN A 32 -9.40 -12.00 3.60
CA GLN A 32 -8.39 -11.58 4.59
C GLN A 32 -7.28 -10.71 3.98
N SER A 33 -7.53 -10.19 2.79
CA SER A 33 -6.58 -9.34 2.07
C SER A 33 -7.29 -8.30 1.24
N ILE A 34 -6.74 -7.09 1.19
CA ILE A 34 -7.14 -6.05 0.24
C ILE A 34 -5.94 -5.79 -0.66
N ARG A 35 -6.14 -5.94 -1.97
CA ARG A 35 -5.11 -5.64 -2.97
C ARG A 35 -5.34 -4.25 -3.54
N PHE A 36 -4.28 -3.46 -3.58
CA PHE A 36 -4.22 -2.15 -4.23
C PHE A 36 -3.23 -2.22 -5.39
N GLU A 37 -3.67 -1.79 -6.56
CA GLU A 37 -2.76 -1.45 -7.65
C GLU A 37 -2.13 -0.08 -7.37
N ILE A 38 -0.84 0.06 -7.67
CA ILE A 38 -0.13 1.33 -7.65
C ILE A 38 0.18 1.68 -9.10
N ASN A 39 -0.25 2.87 -9.51
CA ASN A 39 -0.06 3.39 -10.85
C ASN A 39 1.04 4.46 -10.82
N GLY A 40 1.67 4.75 -11.96
CA GLY A 40 2.72 5.77 -12.06
C GLY A 40 4.11 5.19 -12.31
N SER A 41 5.08 6.07 -12.57
CA SER A 41 6.45 5.69 -12.95
C SER A 41 7.24 5.06 -11.79
N GLY A 42 6.90 5.42 -10.55
CA GLY A 42 7.48 4.83 -9.33
C GLY A 42 6.74 3.62 -8.78
N SER A 43 5.71 3.13 -9.47
CA SER A 43 4.75 2.18 -8.92
C SER A 43 5.36 0.91 -8.34
N ALA A 44 6.37 0.34 -8.98
CA ALA A 44 7.03 -0.88 -8.50
C ALA A 44 7.77 -0.65 -7.17
N ILE A 45 8.47 0.48 -7.05
CA ILE A 45 9.24 0.84 -5.87
C ILE A 45 8.29 1.17 -4.70
N ASP A 46 7.26 1.98 -4.97
CA ASP A 46 6.33 2.39 -3.92
C ASP A 46 5.41 1.24 -3.49
N ALA A 47 4.99 0.37 -4.41
CA ALA A 47 4.26 -0.84 -4.04
C ALA A 47 5.04 -1.74 -3.08
N GLU A 48 6.35 -1.93 -3.32
CA GLU A 48 7.16 -2.77 -2.44
C GLU A 48 7.33 -2.15 -1.06
N ARG A 49 7.62 -0.85 -0.99
CA ARG A 49 7.70 -0.11 0.28
C ARG A 49 6.40 -0.13 1.06
N MET A 50 5.27 0.05 0.38
CA MET A 50 3.96 -0.03 1.01
C MET A 50 3.69 -1.43 1.56
N ARG A 51 4.16 -2.48 0.87
CA ARG A 51 4.06 -3.88 1.34
C ARG A 51 4.83 -4.07 2.65
N GLU A 52 6.07 -3.57 2.72
CA GLU A 52 6.89 -3.62 3.92
C GLU A 52 6.25 -2.87 5.10
N LYS A 53 5.68 -1.67 4.83
CA LYS A 53 5.05 -0.84 5.86
C LYS A 53 3.60 -1.22 6.21
N GLY A 54 3.01 -2.18 5.50
CA GLY A 54 1.67 -2.71 5.77
C GLY A 54 1.63 -3.74 6.91
N ASP A 55 2.78 -4.17 7.41
CA ASP A 55 2.97 -5.09 8.54
C ASP A 55 2.13 -4.72 9.78
N LEU A 56 2.17 -3.45 10.19
CA LEU A 56 1.46 -2.96 11.37
C LEU A 56 -0.06 -3.02 11.18
N TRP A 57 -0.55 -2.74 9.96
CA TRP A 57 -1.98 -2.86 9.68
C TRP A 57 -2.45 -4.30 9.83
N ASN A 58 -1.70 -5.26 9.28
CA ASN A 58 -2.00 -6.68 9.43
C ASN A 58 -1.96 -7.14 10.88
N LEU A 59 -1.00 -6.66 11.69
CA LEU A 59 -0.92 -6.99 13.10
C LEU A 59 -2.17 -6.53 13.87
N LEU A 60 -2.64 -5.32 13.61
CA LEU A 60 -3.77 -4.69 14.30
C LEU A 60 -5.15 -5.22 13.86
N HIS A 61 -5.27 -5.63 12.60
CA HIS A 61 -6.55 -5.92 11.97
C HIS A 61 -6.71 -7.33 11.43
N LYS A 62 -5.65 -8.15 11.46
CA LYS A 62 -5.60 -9.47 10.80
C LYS A 62 -6.05 -9.41 9.34
N MET A 63 -5.70 -8.30 8.69
CA MET A 63 -6.06 -7.97 7.30
C MET A 63 -4.79 -7.60 6.57
N LYS A 64 -4.42 -8.40 5.56
CA LYS A 64 -3.23 -8.12 4.76
C LYS A 64 -3.53 -7.01 3.73
N LEU A 65 -2.66 -6.02 3.63
CA LEU A 65 -2.70 -5.06 2.53
C LEU A 65 -1.62 -5.46 1.52
N ASP A 66 -2.05 -5.86 0.32
CA ASP A 66 -1.16 -6.21 -0.77
C ASP A 66 -1.09 -5.04 -1.76
N PHE A 67 0.12 -4.61 -2.09
CA PHE A 67 0.35 -3.55 -3.07
C PHE A 67 1.08 -4.13 -4.27
N VAL A 68 0.63 -3.83 -5.48
CA VAL A 68 1.26 -4.33 -6.72
C VAL A 68 1.38 -3.20 -7.73
N PRO A 69 2.46 -3.11 -8.51
CA PRO A 69 2.50 -2.17 -9.62
C PRO A 69 1.42 -2.52 -10.65
N GLU A 70 0.90 -1.50 -11.31
CA GLU A 70 0.02 -1.67 -12.47
C GLU A 70 0.75 -2.47 -13.55
N ILE A 71 0.18 -3.62 -13.92
CA ILE A 71 0.65 -4.37 -15.09
C ILE A 71 0.03 -3.70 -16.30
N LYS A 72 0.77 -2.80 -16.94
CA LYS A 72 0.40 -2.27 -18.26
C LYS A 72 0.32 -3.45 -19.24
N ARG A 73 -0.90 -3.76 -19.69
CA ARG A 73 -1.15 -4.71 -20.78
C ARG A 73 -0.88 -4.06 -22.13
#